data_AF-A0A966L093-F1
#
_entry.id   AF-A0A966L093-F1
#
_cell.length_a   1.000
_cell.length_b   1.000
_cell.length_c   1.000
_cell.angle_alpha   90.00
_cell.angle_beta   90.00
_cell.angle_gamma   90.00
#
_symmetry.space_group_name_H-M   'P 1'
#
loop_
_entity.id
_entity.type
_entity.pdbx_description
1 polymer ?
#
loop_
_entity_poly.entity_id
_entity_poly.type
_entity_poly.pdbx_seq_one_letter_code
_entity_poly.pdbx_strand_id
1 'polypeptide(L)'
;MPDFLSTPFDRARKNRKPISGYEPQSLTVDVVLPASGWAAILRGLRGKCPRCGEARLFKQFLKPIGRCPNCSQDLTHQQADDFPAYLSILVTGHLLAPLIIALTRDAGLSIAALMAIIIPLAVLLLIALLQPAKGAVIALQWWFGMHGFRVERARSNNP
;
A
#
# COMPACT_ATOMS: atom_id res chain seq x y z
N MET A 1 17.41 -11.58 -34.58
CA MET A 1 16.63 -12.46 -33.67
C MET A 1 15.29 -11.79 -33.41
N PRO A 2 14.15 -12.48 -33.59
CA PRO A 2 12.84 -11.89 -33.30
C PRO A 2 12.62 -11.75 -31.78
N ASP A 3 12.03 -10.62 -31.41
CA ASP A 3 11.87 -10.11 -30.05
C ASP A 3 10.70 -10.79 -29.31
N PHE A 4 10.96 -11.99 -28.77
CA PHE A 4 9.98 -12.82 -28.05
C PHE A 4 9.59 -12.31 -26.66
N LEU A 5 10.23 -11.24 -26.16
CA LEU A 5 9.89 -10.62 -24.88
C LEU A 5 8.71 -9.64 -24.97
N SER A 6 8.21 -9.38 -26.19
CA SER A 6 7.02 -8.54 -26.38
C SER A 6 5.74 -9.30 -26.04
N THR A 7 5.12 -8.97 -24.90
CA THR A 7 3.81 -9.53 -24.55
C THR A 7 2.74 -9.07 -25.55
N PRO A 8 1.66 -9.85 -25.78
CA PRO A 8 0.56 -9.43 -26.65
C PRO A 8 -0.02 -8.05 -26.26
N PHE A 9 0.02 -7.71 -24.97
CA PHE A 9 -0.40 -6.42 -24.42
C PHE A 9 0.48 -5.25 -24.87
N ASP A 10 1.79 -5.44 -25.02
CA ASP A 10 2.69 -4.38 -25.49
C ASP A 10 2.50 -4.07 -26.98
N ARG A 11 2.20 -5.10 -27.77
CA ARG A 11 1.90 -4.93 -29.20
C ARG A 11 0.58 -4.19 -29.42
N ALA A 12 -0.42 -4.44 -28.58
CA ALA A 12 -1.71 -3.75 -28.61
C ALA A 12 -1.61 -2.25 -28.23
N ARG A 13 -0.71 -1.88 -27.30
CA ARG A 13 -0.45 -0.47 -26.99
C ARG A 13 0.23 0.28 -28.13
N LYS A 14 1.20 -0.34 -28.80
CA LYS A 14 1.98 0.28 -29.88
C LYS A 14 1.11 0.69 -31.09
N ASN A 15 0.03 -0.04 -31.35
CA ASN A 15 -0.89 0.22 -32.46
C ASN A 15 -2.11 1.08 -32.09
N ARG A 16 -2.22 1.57 -30.85
CA ARG A 16 -3.34 2.43 -30.46
C ARG A 16 -3.08 3.83 -30.99
N LYS A 17 -3.89 4.28 -31.96
CA LYS A 17 -3.91 5.68 -32.41
C LYS A 17 -4.23 6.57 -31.21
N PRO A 18 -3.52 7.69 -31.01
CA PRO A 18 -3.87 8.65 -29.97
C PRO A 18 -5.30 9.13 -30.24
N ILE A 19 -6.13 9.08 -29.19
CA ILE A 19 -7.50 9.60 -29.20
C ILE A 19 -7.42 11.12 -29.41
N SER A 20 -7.77 11.55 -30.62
CA SER A 20 -7.92 12.96 -31.00
C SER A 20 -8.97 13.60 -30.09
N GLY A 21 -8.52 14.49 -29.20
CA GLY A 21 -9.40 15.22 -28.26
C GLY A 21 -9.14 14.99 -26.77
N TYR A 22 -8.14 14.18 -26.38
CA TYR A 22 -7.69 14.11 -24.98
C TYR A 22 -6.37 14.86 -24.80
N GLU A 23 -6.47 16.12 -24.39
CA GLU A 23 -5.35 16.88 -23.84
C GLU A 23 -5.13 16.36 -22.42
N PRO A 24 -4.00 15.70 -22.09
CA PRO A 24 -3.77 15.27 -20.72
C PRO A 24 -3.62 16.53 -19.90
N GLN A 25 -4.67 16.90 -19.14
CA GLN A 25 -4.60 17.99 -18.18
C GLN A 25 -3.49 17.69 -17.17
N SER A 26 -2.31 18.20 -17.50
CA SER A 26 -1.14 18.28 -16.67
C SER A 26 -1.43 19.35 -15.62
N LEU A 27 -2.15 18.97 -14.58
CA LEU A 27 -2.11 19.71 -13.31
C LEU A 27 -0.75 19.42 -12.68
N THR A 28 0.29 20.05 -13.21
CA THR A 28 1.68 20.00 -12.74
C THR A 28 1.77 20.83 -11.46
N VAL A 29 1.27 20.27 -10.36
CA VAL A 29 1.95 20.49 -9.10
C VAL A 29 3.29 19.78 -9.24
N ASP A 30 4.39 20.52 -9.15
CA ASP A 30 5.75 19.95 -9.12
C ASP A 30 5.93 19.17 -7.81
N VAL A 31 5.41 17.95 -7.77
CA VAL A 31 5.53 17.05 -6.61
C VAL A 31 6.71 16.12 -6.77
N VAL A 32 7.54 16.06 -5.74
CA VAL A 32 8.67 15.13 -5.65
C VAL A 32 8.14 13.70 -5.47
N LEU A 33 8.17 12.95 -6.56
CA LEU A 33 7.81 11.53 -6.60
C LEU A 33 8.78 10.71 -5.72
N PRO A 34 8.32 9.59 -5.15
CA PRO A 34 9.20 8.70 -4.41
C PRO A 34 10.22 8.05 -5.35
N ALA A 35 11.48 8.00 -4.91
CA ALA A 35 12.59 7.45 -5.71
C ALA A 35 12.44 5.94 -6.02
N SER A 36 11.68 5.21 -5.20
CA SER A 36 11.48 3.76 -5.35
C SER A 36 10.09 3.34 -4.85
N GLY A 37 9.67 2.13 -5.23
CA GLY A 37 8.42 1.55 -4.76
C GLY A 37 8.41 1.35 -3.25
N TRP A 38 9.56 1.05 -2.67
CA TRP A 38 9.72 0.97 -1.22
C TRP A 38 9.45 2.32 -0.54
N ALA A 39 9.94 3.43 -1.09
CA ALA A 39 9.66 4.76 -0.57
C ALA A 39 8.16 5.10 -0.67
N ALA A 40 7.48 4.67 -1.74
CA ALA A 40 6.02 4.82 -1.86
C ALA A 40 5.28 4.01 -0.79
N ILE A 41 5.64 2.73 -0.60
CA ILE A 41 5.08 1.85 0.43
C ILE A 41 5.28 2.47 1.82
N LEU A 42 6.46 3.01 2.12
CA LEU A 42 6.76 3.63 3.41
C LEU A 42 5.91 4.89 3.66
N ARG A 43 5.65 5.70 2.62
CA ARG A 43 4.69 6.82 2.71
C ARG A 43 3.29 6.30 3.05
N GLY A 44 2.86 5.22 2.40
CA GLY A 44 1.60 4.53 2.68
C GLY A 44 1.49 3.97 4.09
N LEU A 45 2.53 3.27 4.57
CA LEU A 45 2.63 2.75 5.95
C LEU A 45 2.49 3.86 6.99
N ARG A 46 3.04 5.05 6.71
CA ARG A 46 2.91 6.24 7.57
C ARG A 46 1.56 6.95 7.42
N GLY A 47 0.62 6.41 6.65
CA GLY A 47 -0.69 7.00 6.41
C GLY A 47 -0.62 8.31 5.62
N LYS A 48 0.40 8.49 4.77
CA LYS A 48 0.57 9.67 3.92
C LYS A 48 0.28 9.35 2.45
N CYS A 49 -0.01 10.39 1.67
CA CYS A 49 -0.23 10.27 0.23
C CYS A 49 1.00 9.63 -0.45
N PRO A 50 0.85 8.56 -1.24
CA PRO A 50 1.99 7.89 -1.87
C PRO A 50 2.68 8.78 -2.92
N ARG A 51 1.91 9.64 -3.61
CA ARG A 51 2.40 10.56 -4.64
C ARG A 51 3.24 11.70 -4.07
N CYS A 52 2.68 12.53 -3.17
CA CYS A 52 3.37 13.71 -2.64
C CYS A 52 4.06 13.50 -1.29
N GLY A 53 3.61 12.55 -0.46
CA GLY A 53 4.16 12.33 0.87
C GLY A 53 3.76 13.35 1.95
N GLU A 54 2.95 14.37 1.62
CA GLU A 54 2.61 15.46 2.56
C GLU A 54 1.24 15.28 3.23
N ALA A 55 0.18 15.05 2.43
CA ALA A 55 -1.18 14.95 2.95
C ALA A 55 -1.45 13.58 3.61
N ARG A 56 -2.39 13.55 4.57
CA ARG A 56 -2.90 12.31 5.15
C ARG A 56 -3.68 11.49 4.12
N LEU A 57 -3.49 10.19 4.12
CA LEU A 57 -4.16 9.24 3.24
C LEU A 57 -5.57 8.89 3.72
N PHE A 58 -5.80 8.92 5.04
CA PHE A 58 -7.04 8.50 5.67
C PHE A 58 -7.77 9.69 6.29
N LYS A 59 -9.08 9.79 6.04
CA LYS A 59 -9.95 10.74 6.76
C LYS A 59 -10.40 10.21 8.10
N GLN A 60 -10.65 8.90 8.19
CA GLN A 60 -11.19 8.24 9.39
C GLN A 60 -10.73 6.80 9.43
N PHE A 61 -9.81 6.47 10.34
CA PHE A 61 -9.24 5.12 10.54
C PHE A 61 -8.87 4.41 9.23
N LEU A 62 -9.77 3.58 8.67
CA LEU A 62 -9.57 2.81 7.44
C LEU A 62 -10.21 3.44 6.18
N LYS A 63 -10.91 4.57 6.30
CA LYS A 63 -11.55 5.27 5.17
C LYS A 63 -10.54 6.23 4.53
N PRO A 64 -10.07 5.96 3.30
CA PRO A 64 -9.19 6.88 2.58
C PRO A 64 -9.93 8.17 2.20
N ILE A 65 -9.16 9.23 1.96
CA ILE A 65 -9.67 10.44 1.30
C ILE A 65 -9.92 10.15 -0.19
N GLY A 66 -10.93 10.78 -0.78
CA GLY A 66 -11.23 10.58 -2.21
C GLY A 66 -10.19 11.22 -3.12
N ARG A 67 -9.76 12.45 -2.79
CA ARG A 67 -8.76 13.18 -3.57
C ARG A 67 -7.76 13.85 -2.62
N CYS A 68 -6.48 13.78 -2.94
CA CYS A 68 -5.42 14.39 -2.12
C CYS A 68 -5.55 15.92 -2.15
N PRO A 69 -5.59 16.61 -0.98
CA PRO A 69 -5.70 18.07 -0.95
C PRO A 69 -4.45 18.79 -1.47
N ASN A 70 -3.26 18.15 -1.43
CA ASN A 70 -2.00 18.77 -1.86
C ASN A 70 -1.70 18.55 -3.35
N CYS A 71 -1.86 17.32 -3.84
CA CYS A 71 -1.42 16.93 -5.18
C CYS A 71 -2.57 16.46 -6.09
N SER A 72 -3.81 16.65 -5.63
CA SER A 72 -5.05 16.30 -6.34
C SER A 72 -5.16 14.86 -6.84
N GLN A 73 -4.31 13.94 -6.37
CA GLN A 73 -4.37 12.52 -6.72
C GLN A 73 -5.72 11.94 -6.34
N ASP A 74 -6.39 11.32 -7.31
CA ASP A 74 -7.60 10.53 -7.07
C ASP A 74 -7.22 9.19 -6.43
N LEU A 75 -7.80 8.91 -5.27
CA LEU A 75 -7.57 7.73 -4.43
C LEU A 75 -8.84 6.87 -4.29
N THR A 76 -9.95 7.26 -4.93
CA THR A 76 -11.24 6.52 -4.90
C THR A 76 -11.15 5.15 -5.55
N HIS A 77 -10.21 4.98 -6.48
CA HIS A 77 -9.95 3.76 -7.23
C HIS A 77 -9.37 2.59 -6.41
N GLN A 78 -8.97 2.81 -5.16
CA GLN A 78 -8.40 1.74 -4.34
C GLN A 78 -9.43 0.65 -4.01
N GLN A 79 -9.06 -0.61 -4.27
CA GLN A 79 -9.82 -1.81 -3.91
C GLN A 79 -8.91 -2.69 -3.05
N ALA A 80 -8.73 -2.28 -1.79
CA ALA A 80 -7.67 -2.78 -0.92
C ALA A 80 -8.21 -3.45 0.35
N ASP A 81 -9.46 -3.92 0.38
CA ASP A 81 -10.12 -4.14 1.68
C ASP A 81 -9.76 -5.49 2.34
N ASP A 82 -9.44 -6.55 1.59
CA ASP A 82 -9.13 -7.87 2.17
C ASP A 82 -7.65 -8.07 2.53
N PHE A 83 -6.73 -7.66 1.64
CA PHE A 83 -5.28 -7.89 1.81
C PHE A 83 -4.70 -7.30 3.12
N PRO A 84 -5.10 -6.11 3.60
CA PRO A 84 -4.61 -5.55 4.86
C PRO A 84 -4.91 -6.42 6.07
N ALA A 85 -6.05 -7.12 6.08
CA ALA A 85 -6.42 -8.01 7.18
C ALA A 85 -5.48 -9.22 7.22
N TYR A 86 -5.25 -9.87 6.07
CA TYR A 86 -4.30 -10.99 5.97
C TYR A 86 -2.89 -10.59 6.39
N LEU A 87 -2.40 -9.45 5.91
CA LEU A 87 -1.07 -8.95 6.29
C LEU A 87 -0.97 -8.69 7.79
N SER A 88 -2.01 -8.08 8.38
CA SER A 88 -2.05 -7.80 9.82
C SER A 88 -2.06 -9.07 10.66
N ILE A 89 -2.84 -10.08 10.26
CA ILE A 89 -2.91 -11.38 10.96
C ILE A 89 -1.58 -12.11 10.87
N LEU A 90 -0.95 -12.14 9.69
CA LEU A 90 0.36 -12.80 9.52
C LEU A 90 1.41 -12.18 10.43
N VAL A 91 1.54 -10.85 10.43
CA VAL A 91 2.54 -10.17 11.27
C VAL A 91 2.20 -10.35 12.75
N THR A 92 0.93 -10.19 13.13
CA THR A 92 0.48 -10.39 14.52
C THR A 92 0.81 -11.81 15.01
N GLY A 93 0.52 -12.84 14.20
CA GLY A 93 0.84 -14.22 14.53
C GLY A 93 2.34 -14.46 14.71
N HIS A 94 3.18 -13.90 13.84
CA HIS A 94 4.63 -14.02 13.96
C HIS A 94 5.22 -13.28 15.17
N LEU A 95 4.55 -12.26 15.67
CA LEU A 95 4.93 -11.58 16.90
C LEU A 95 4.42 -12.31 18.15
N LEU A 96 3.17 -12.79 18.12
CA LEU A 96 2.55 -13.47 19.26
C LEU A 96 3.09 -14.88 19.48
N ALA A 97 3.33 -15.66 18.44
CA ALA A 97 3.79 -17.05 18.58
C ALA A 97 5.09 -17.18 19.41
N PRO A 98 6.19 -16.47 19.09
CA PRO A 98 7.41 -16.55 19.92
C PRO A 98 7.18 -15.99 21.32
N LEU A 99 6.34 -14.96 21.48
CA LEU A 99 6.01 -14.39 22.79
C LEU A 99 5.27 -15.41 23.66
N ILE A 100 4.27 -16.11 23.12
CA ILE A 100 3.53 -17.16 23.83
C ILE A 100 4.46 -18.28 24.24
N ILE A 101 5.35 -18.72 23.34
CA ILE A 101 6.35 -19.76 23.64
C ILE A 101 7.25 -19.31 24.80
N ALA A 102 7.77 -18.08 24.76
CA ALA A 102 8.63 -17.54 25.83
C ALA A 102 7.89 -17.44 27.17
N LEU A 103 6.68 -16.87 27.19
CA LEU A 103 5.88 -16.74 28.43
C LEU A 103 5.49 -18.09 29.04
N THR A 104 5.24 -19.08 28.19
CA THR A 104 4.86 -20.43 28.64
C THR A 104 6.07 -21.22 29.12
N ARG A 105 7.22 -21.14 28.42
CA ARG A 105 8.44 -21.87 28.80
C ARG A 105 9.17 -21.24 29.98
N ASP A 106 9.42 -19.94 29.93
CA ASP A 106 10.40 -19.30 30.80
C ASP A 106 9.74 -18.72 32.07
N ALA A 107 8.50 -18.24 31.95
CA ALA A 107 7.79 -17.57 33.05
C ALA A 107 6.74 -18.47 33.72
N GLY A 108 6.43 -19.65 33.16
CA GLY A 108 5.52 -20.62 33.77
C GLY A 108 4.12 -20.08 34.05
N LEU A 109 3.64 -19.13 33.24
CA LEU A 109 2.35 -18.47 33.46
C LEU A 109 1.20 -19.47 33.45
N SER A 110 0.22 -19.24 34.33
CA SER A 110 -1.07 -19.94 34.24
C SER A 110 -1.79 -19.58 32.94
N ILE A 111 -2.64 -20.49 32.44
CA ILE A 111 -3.42 -20.27 31.22
C ILE A 111 -4.27 -18.99 31.32
N ALA A 112 -4.85 -18.71 32.49
CA ALA A 112 -5.64 -17.50 32.72
C ALA A 112 -4.79 -16.23 32.58
N ALA A 113 -3.59 -16.20 33.18
CA ALA A 113 -2.67 -15.07 33.06
C ALA A 113 -2.21 -14.87 31.61
N LEU A 114 -1.90 -15.96 30.90
CA LEU A 114 -1.52 -15.92 29.50
C LEU A 114 -2.65 -15.31 28.64
N MET A 115 -3.88 -15.79 28.78
CA MET A 115 -5.04 -15.28 28.04
C MET A 115 -5.30 -13.80 28.33
N ALA A 116 -5.18 -13.40 29.60
CA ALA A 116 -5.35 -12.01 30.03
C ALA A 116 -4.33 -11.05 29.41
N ILE A 117 -3.15 -11.54 29.00
CA ILE A 117 -2.10 -10.74 28.34
C ILE A 117 -2.24 -10.82 26.81
N ILE A 118 -2.40 -12.03 26.28
CA ILE A 118 -2.30 -12.31 24.86
C ILE A 118 -3.51 -11.79 24.09
N ILE A 119 -4.73 -11.95 24.61
CA ILE A 119 -5.95 -11.45 23.95
C ILE A 119 -5.90 -9.93 23.74
N PRO A 120 -5.72 -9.09 24.78
CA PRO A 120 -5.69 -7.65 24.57
C PRO A 120 -4.51 -7.23 23.70
N LEU A 121 -3.35 -7.87 23.85
CA LEU A 121 -2.19 -7.60 22.99
C LEU A 121 -2.48 -7.92 21.52
N ALA A 122 -3.13 -9.05 21.22
CA ALA A 122 -3.54 -9.42 19.87
C ALA A 122 -4.48 -8.36 19.26
N VAL A 123 -5.50 -7.94 20.01
CA VAL A 123 -6.47 -6.92 19.58
C VAL A 123 -5.77 -5.59 19.31
N LEU A 124 -4.88 -5.16 20.21
CA LEU A 124 -4.12 -3.92 20.05
C LEU A 124 -3.22 -3.97 18.80
N LEU A 125 -2.51 -5.07 18.59
CA LEU A 125 -1.66 -5.25 17.42
C LEU A 125 -2.46 -5.26 16.13
N LEU A 126 -3.59 -5.97 16.07
CA LEU A 126 -4.45 -5.98 14.89
C LEU A 126 -4.96 -4.58 14.56
N ILE A 127 -5.52 -3.85 15.54
CA ILE A 127 -6.00 -2.47 15.33
C ILE A 127 -4.86 -1.56 14.86
N ALA A 128 -3.68 -1.68 15.48
CA ALA A 128 -2.50 -0.88 15.13
C ALA A 128 -1.95 -1.20 13.73
N LEU A 129 -2.00 -2.45 13.28
CA LEU A 129 -1.44 -2.88 11.99
C LEU A 129 -2.41 -2.70 10.82
N LEU A 130 -3.72 -2.71 11.06
CA LEU A 130 -4.72 -2.61 9.99
C LEU A 130 -4.58 -1.31 9.16
N GLN A 131 -4.42 -0.16 9.84
CA GLN A 131 -4.28 1.13 9.17
C GLN A 131 -2.99 1.25 8.33
N PRO A 132 -1.77 0.96 8.86
CA PRO A 132 -0.55 1.01 8.06
C PRO A 132 -0.56 -0.05 6.94
N ALA A 133 -1.07 -1.26 7.19
CA ALA A 133 -1.21 -2.29 6.16
C ALA A 133 -2.08 -1.79 5.00
N LYS A 134 -3.24 -1.18 5.29
CA LYS A 134 -4.08 -0.59 4.24
C LYS A 134 -3.36 0.50 3.46
N GLY A 135 -2.63 1.37 4.15
CA GLY A 135 -1.91 2.45 3.50
C GLY A 135 -0.78 1.97 2.59
N ALA A 136 -0.04 0.95 3.04
CA ALA A 136 0.99 0.27 2.26
C ALA A 136 0.42 -0.31 0.95
N VAL A 137 -0.75 -0.95 1.02
CA VAL A 137 -1.40 -1.61 -0.11
C VAL A 137 -1.95 -0.61 -1.11
N ILE A 138 -2.51 0.51 -0.64
CA ILE A 138 -2.91 1.63 -1.51
C ILE A 138 -1.68 2.21 -2.23
N ALA A 139 -0.57 2.41 -1.52
CA ALA A 139 0.66 2.90 -2.10
C ALA A 139 1.26 1.94 -3.14
N LEU A 140 1.17 0.63 -2.89
CA LEU A 140 1.58 -0.42 -3.81
C LEU A 140 0.73 -0.41 -5.09
N GLN A 141 -0.59 -0.32 -4.94
CA GLN A 141 -1.52 -0.21 -6.06
C GLN A 141 -1.24 1.04 -6.91
N TRP A 142 -0.98 2.17 -6.25
CA TRP A 142 -0.59 3.39 -6.94
C TRP A 142 0.74 3.23 -7.69
N TRP A 143 1.76 2.65 -7.05
CA TRP A 143 3.08 2.46 -7.65
C TRP A 143 3.06 1.58 -8.90
N PHE A 144 2.27 0.51 -8.89
CA PHE A 144 2.12 -0.40 -10.02
C PHE A 144 1.02 0.01 -11.02
N GLY A 145 0.22 1.04 -10.71
CA GLY A 145 -0.89 1.49 -11.55
C GLY A 145 -2.05 0.49 -11.64
N MET A 146 -2.33 -0.21 -10.54
CA MET A 146 -3.44 -1.18 -10.46
C MET A 146 -4.78 -0.47 -10.23
N HIS A 147 -5.90 -1.14 -10.55
CA HIS A 147 -7.28 -0.69 -10.24
C HIS A 147 -7.67 0.73 -10.72
N GLY A 148 -7.00 1.27 -11.74
CA GLY A 148 -7.30 2.60 -12.30
C GLY A 148 -6.28 3.69 -11.95
N PHE A 149 -5.27 3.38 -11.13
CA PHE A 149 -4.14 4.29 -10.92
C PHE A 149 -3.27 4.42 -12.17
N ARG A 150 -2.83 5.64 -12.48
CA ARG A 150 -1.87 5.90 -13.56
C ARG A 150 -0.45 5.69 -13.05
N VAL A 151 0.36 4.97 -13.81
CA VAL A 151 1.80 4.84 -13.53
C VAL A 151 2.49 6.15 -13.90
N GLU A 152 2.89 6.92 -12.89
CA GLU A 152 3.58 8.22 -13.05
C GLU A 152 5.10 8.12 -12.93
N ARG A 153 5.65 6.96 -12.54
CA ARG A 153 7.10 6.78 -12.43
C ARG A 153 7.75 6.86 -13.81
N ALA A 154 8.87 7.57 -13.91
CA ALA A 154 9.73 7.50 -15.08
C ALA A 154 10.18 6.05 -15.28
N ARG A 155 10.06 5.51 -16.50
CA ARG A 155 10.72 4.25 -16.85
C ARG A 155 12.22 4.49 -16.68
N SER A 156 12.85 3.83 -15.72
CA SER A 156 14.31 3.73 -15.69
C SER A 156 14.70 2.93 -16.93
N ASN A 157 14.98 3.62 -18.04
CA ASN A 157 15.69 3.04 -19.16
C ASN A 157 17.10 2.76 -18.65
N ASN A 158 17.30 1.56 -18.12
CA ASN A 158 18.62 0.98 -17.94
C ASN A 158 18.86 0.11 -19.18
N PRO A 159 19.94 0.33 -19.95
CA PRO A 159 20.24 -0.45 -21.16
C PRO A 159 20.48 -1.94 -20.86
#